data_AF-A0A922Z9V7-F1
#
_entry.id   AF-A0A922Z9V7-F1
#
_cell.length_a   1.000
_cell.length_b   1.000
_cell.length_c   1.000
_cell.angle_alpha   90.00
_cell.angle_beta   90.00
_cell.angle_gamma   90.00
#
_symmetry.space_group_name_H-M   'P 1'
#
loop_
_entity.id
_entity.type
_entity.pdbx_description
1 polymer ?
#
loop_
_entity_poly.entity_id
_entity_poly.type
_entity_poly.pdbx_seq_one_letter_code
_entity_poly.pdbx_strand_id
1 'polypeptide(L)' 'RVWKAERFSWWLTSLMHLFPEQSPFEQRMQQAELDYLVSSQHAMAALAENYVGLPY' A
#
# COMPACT_ATOMS: atom_id res chain seq x y z
N ARG A 1 9.25 4.48 -15.16
CA ARG A 1 8.83 5.34 -14.03
C ARG A 1 7.31 5.34 -13.83
N VAL A 2 6.53 5.66 -14.88
CA VAL A 2 5.05 5.72 -14.84
C VAL A 2 4.43 4.50 -14.17
N TRP A 3 4.65 3.29 -14.70
CA TRP A 3 4.06 2.07 -14.11
C TRP A 3 4.41 1.79 -12.64
N LYS A 4 5.60 2.22 -12.18
CA LYS A 4 5.97 2.08 -10.76
C LYS A 4 5.18 3.05 -9.88
N ALA A 5 4.98 4.28 -10.36
CA ALA A 5 4.13 5.27 -9.70
C ALA A 5 2.65 4.84 -9.71
N GLU A 6 2.14 4.38 -10.84
CA GLU A 6 0.76 3.85 -10.95
C GLU A 6 0.52 2.69 -9.98
N ARG A 7 1.44 1.71 -9.94
CA ARG A 7 1.36 0.60 -8.98
C ARG A 7 1.32 1.08 -7.53
N PHE A 8 2.16 2.06 -7.18
CA PHE A 8 2.19 2.63 -5.83
C PHE A 8 0.90 3.35 -5.48
N SER A 9 0.40 4.20 -6.38
CA SER A 9 -0.86 4.93 -6.20
C SER A 9 -2.04 3.97 -6.05
N TRP A 10 -2.13 2.94 -6.90
CA TRP A 10 -3.16 1.91 -6.81
C TRP A 10 -3.10 1.15 -5.48
N TRP A 11 -1.92 0.66 -5.10
CA TRP A 11 -1.72 -0.07 -3.85
C TRP A 11 -2.10 0.77 -2.62
N LEU A 12 -1.63 2.03 -2.56
CA LEU A 12 -1.92 2.91 -1.43
C LEU A 12 -3.43 3.25 -1.35
N THR A 13 -4.08 3.41 -2.50
CA THR A 13 -5.54 3.63 -2.56
C THR A 13 -6.29 2.42 -2.02
N SER A 14 -5.93 1.21 -2.46
CA SER A 14 -6.52 -0.04 -1.98
C SER A 14 -6.28 -0.28 -0.50
N LEU A 15 -5.16 0.19 0.06
CA LEU A 15 -4.82 0.03 1.47
C LEU A 15 -5.58 1.00 2.39
N MET A 16 -5.81 2.23 1.93
CA MET A 16 -6.32 3.32 2.79
C MET A 16 -7.81 3.60 2.65
N HIS A 17 -8.51 2.99 1.68
CA HIS A 17 -9.94 3.19 1.46
C HIS A 17 -10.75 1.93 1.77
N LEU A 18 -11.95 2.14 2.32
CA LEU A 18 -12.97 1.10 2.44
C LEU A 18 -13.85 1.15 1.19
N PHE A 19 -13.98 0.01 0.50
CA PHE A 19 -14.83 -0.10 -0.68
C PHE A 19 -16.13 -0.82 -0.32
N PRO A 20 -17.29 -0.35 -0.81
CA PRO A 20 -18.58 -0.94 -0.43
C PRO A 20 -18.72 -2.40 -0.86
N GLU A 21 -18.01 -2.83 -1.89
CA GLU A 21 -18.05 -4.20 -2.42
C GLU A 21 -17.02 -5.15 -1.77
N GLN A 22 -16.18 -4.68 -0.83
CA GLN A 22 -15.16 -5.52 -0.20
C GLN A 22 -15.79 -6.64 0.63
N SER A 23 -15.37 -7.87 0.34
CA SER A 23 -15.69 -9.04 1.14
C SER A 23 -15.03 -8.98 2.52
N PRO A 24 -15.56 -9.71 3.53
CA PRO A 24 -14.91 -9.80 4.85
C PRO A 24 -13.47 -10.34 4.81
N PHE A 25 -13.15 -11.17 3.81
CA PHE A 25 -11.78 -11.65 3.60
C PHE A 25 -10.85 -10.53 3.16
N GLU A 26 -11.26 -9.72 2.17
CA GLU A 26 -10.46 -8.61 1.68
C GLU A 26 -10.20 -7.55 2.76
N GLN A 27 -11.20 -7.27 3.61
CA GLN A 27 -11.01 -6.37 4.76
C GLN A 27 -9.97 -6.90 5.75
N ARG A 28 -9.97 -8.22 6.03
CA ARG A 28 -8.94 -8.83 6.90
C ARG A 28 -7.55 -8.79 6.26
N MET A 29 -7.46 -9.00 4.95
CA MET A 29 -6.19 -8.88 4.22
C MET A 29 -5.67 -7.44 4.22
N GLN A 30 -6.55 -6.45 4.02
CA GLN A 30 -6.21 -5.03 4.13
C GLN A 30 -5.65 -4.69 5.51
N GLN A 31 -6.30 -5.16 6.57
CA GLN A 31 -5.83 -4.94 7.94
C GLN A 31 -4.47 -5.62 8.19
N ALA A 32 -4.30 -6.87 7.75
CA ALA A 32 -3.04 -7.58 7.90
C ALA A 32 -1.88 -6.89 7.15
N GLU A 33 -2.14 -6.33 5.97
CA GLU A 33 -1.16 -5.55 5.22
C GLU A 33 -0.81 -4.24 5.94
N LEU A 34 -1.80 -3.53 6.49
CA LEU A 34 -1.56 -2.34 7.32
C LEU A 34 -0.72 -2.69 8.55
N ASP A 35 -1.06 -3.77 9.25
CA ASP A 35 -0.34 -4.22 10.45
C ASP A 35 1.12 -4.59 10.13
N TYR A 36 1.35 -5.28 9.01
CA TYR A 36 2.69 -5.60 8.54
C TYR A 36 3.47 -4.33 8.17
N LEU A 37 2.83 -3.41 7.45
CA LEU A 37 3.44 -2.15 7.04
C LEU A 37 3.93 -1.35 8.25
N VAL A 38 3.10 -1.17 9.27
CA VAL A 38 3.47 -0.35 10.45
C VAL A 38 4.44 -1.07 11.40
N SER A 39 4.48 -2.39 11.39
CA SER A 39 5.37 -3.18 12.26
C SER A 39 6.75 -3.47 11.67
N SER A 40 6.91 -3.38 10.34
CA SER A 40 8.15 -3.67 9.63
C SER A 40 8.85 -2.40 9.17
N GLN A 41 10.05 -2.13 9.72
CA GLN A 41 10.89 -1.02 9.27
C GLN A 41 11.23 -1.11 7.77
N HIS A 42 11.41 -2.33 7.25
CA HIS A 42 11.71 -2.55 5.83
C HIS A 42 10.52 -2.20 4.94
N ALA A 43 9.30 -2.56 5.36
CA ALA A 43 8.08 -2.20 4.64
C ALA A 43 7.84 -0.68 4.65
N MET A 44 8.04 -0.04 5.81
CA MET A 44 8.00 1.42 5.93
C MET A 44 9.03 2.12 5.04
N ALA A 45 10.26 1.59 4.98
CA ALA A 45 11.30 2.14 4.11
C ALA A 45 10.91 2.02 2.63
N ALA A 46 10.37 0.86 2.21
CA ALA A 46 9.88 0.68 0.85
C ALA A 46 8.71 1.64 0.52
N LEU A 47 7.79 1.88 1.46
CA LEU A 47 6.76 2.90 1.28
C LEU A 47 7.38 4.29 1.11
N ALA A 48 8.33 4.66 1.96
CA ALA A 48 8.98 5.97 1.91
C ALA A 48 9.70 6.19 0.56
N GLU A 49 10.44 5.19 0.06
CA GLU A 49 11.10 5.23 -1.24
C GLU A 49 10.13 5.48 -2.41
N ASN A 50 8.97 4.82 -2.38
CA ASN A 50 7.95 5.04 -3.41
C ASN A 50 7.24 6.39 -3.24
N TYR A 51 7.05 6.84 -1.98
CA TYR A 51 6.36 8.09 -1.66
C TYR A 51 7.19 9.34 -2.01
N VAL A 52 8.51 9.35 -1.76
CA VAL A 52 9.39 10.46 -2.14
C VAL A 52 9.69 10.51 -3.65
N GLY A 53 9.35 9.44 -4.37
CA GLY A 53 9.52 9.31 -5.81
C GLY A 53 10.85 8.66 -6.20
N LEU A 54 10.76 7.70 -7.12
CA LEU A 54 11.93 6.97 -7.62
C LEU A 54 12.83 7.84 -8.49
N PRO A 55 14.17 7.57 -8.49
CA PRO A 55 15.14 8.26 -9.34
C PRO A 55 14.76 8.25 -10.82
N TYR A 56 15.28 9.24 -11.56
CA TYR A 56 15.07 9.39 -13.01
C TYR A 56 15.84 8.33 -13.81
#